data_AF-A0A440AS93-F1
#
_entry.id   AF-A0A440AS93-F1
#
_cell.length_a   1.000
_cell.length_b   1.000
_cell.length_c   1.000
_cell.angle_alpha   90.00
_cell.angle_beta   90.00
_cell.angle_gamma   90.00
#
_symmetry.space_group_name_H-M   'P 1'
#
loop_
_entity.id
_entity.type
_entity.pdbx_description
1 polymer ?
#
loop_
_entity_poly.entity_id
_entity_poly.type
_entity_poly.pdbx_seq_one_letter_code
_entity_poly.pdbx_strand_id
1 'polypeptide(L)'
;MRTWSSPFGPIGTPLVDHDDPVGVIEDFFAMLSRPHLKLPKVFVLPDIRLDGPVASLLATVAETRGLTLVTTGKAERPMLESGLDGEAYLKASLRSHHYREFRRLKRRLADLGRLEHVVARGPANIRHAIERFLTLEAAGWKGRERTAMAIDRYRAAFAREAVHRLAEQDLCRIHSLTLDDRTIASLIVFVEAGVAYTWKTAYDETLAAYSPGTLLMIEVTRQHLDDPNVMMTDSCAVPDHPVMSRLWTERRPIGTLVIGLTPDADRLARQAASQLHLYRETRNMARLLRNRMKSLLGRR
;
A
#
# COMPACT_ATOMS: atom_id res chain seq x y z
N MET A 1 4.75 -22.04 7.16
CA MET A 1 4.79 -21.54 5.76
C MET A 1 4.25 -20.13 5.74
N ARG A 2 4.93 -19.18 5.08
CA ARG A 2 4.49 -17.78 4.92
C ARG A 2 4.26 -17.50 3.44
N THR A 3 3.18 -16.82 3.10
CA THR A 3 2.67 -16.78 1.73
C THR A 3 2.04 -15.42 1.35
N TRP A 4 1.59 -15.27 0.10
CA TRP A 4 0.79 -14.17 -0.54
C TRP A 4 1.25 -12.70 -0.48
N SER A 5 2.14 -12.28 0.43
CA SER A 5 2.63 -10.89 0.43
C SER A 5 4.04 -10.79 -0.16
N SER A 6 4.25 -9.80 -1.02
CA SER A 6 5.56 -9.43 -1.56
C SER A 6 5.77 -7.91 -1.49
N PRO A 7 7.00 -7.40 -1.68
CA PRO A 7 7.25 -5.96 -1.75
C PRO A 7 6.48 -5.21 -2.87
N PHE A 8 5.87 -5.96 -3.79
CA PHE A 8 5.06 -5.45 -4.91
C PHE A 8 3.58 -5.80 -4.82
N GLY A 9 3.18 -6.66 -3.87
CA GLY A 9 1.78 -6.99 -3.56
C GLY A 9 1.56 -6.85 -2.05
N PRO A 10 1.23 -5.63 -1.56
CA PRO A 10 1.22 -5.31 -0.12
C PRO A 10 -0.06 -5.75 0.60
N ILE A 11 -0.86 -6.61 -0.02
CA ILE A 11 -2.07 -7.23 0.53
C ILE A 11 -1.90 -8.72 0.39
N GLY A 12 -1.93 -9.44 1.51
CA GLY A 12 -1.78 -10.90 1.53
C GLY A 12 -3.10 -11.64 1.68
N THR A 13 -4.23 -10.96 1.50
CA THR A 13 -5.56 -11.61 1.49
C THR A 13 -5.65 -12.52 0.26
N PRO A 14 -5.85 -13.84 0.43
CA PRO A 14 -6.04 -14.74 -0.70
C PRO A 14 -7.38 -14.48 -1.37
N LEU A 15 -7.46 -14.79 -2.66
CA LEU A 15 -8.74 -14.96 -3.35
C LEU A 15 -9.34 -16.29 -2.92
N VAL A 16 -10.61 -16.26 -2.54
CA VAL A 16 -11.38 -17.43 -2.10
C VAL A 16 -12.63 -17.46 -2.96
N ASP A 17 -13.01 -18.65 -3.41
CA ASP A 17 -14.25 -18.84 -4.16
C ASP A 17 -15.44 -18.37 -3.33
N HIS A 18 -16.35 -17.63 -3.96
CA HIS A 18 -17.55 -17.12 -3.34
C HIS A 18 -18.67 -18.15 -3.20
N ASP A 19 -18.65 -19.23 -4.00
CA ASP A 19 -19.74 -20.22 -4.04
C ASP A 19 -19.68 -21.17 -2.83
N ASP A 20 -18.48 -21.59 -2.44
CA ASP A 20 -18.23 -22.39 -1.23
C ASP A 20 -16.95 -21.94 -0.50
N PRO A 21 -16.96 -20.74 0.10
CA PRO A 21 -15.76 -20.19 0.74
C PRO A 21 -15.30 -21.03 1.94
N VAL A 22 -16.25 -21.62 2.68
CA VAL A 22 -15.95 -22.47 3.84
C VAL A 22 -15.28 -23.75 3.36
N GLY A 23 -15.92 -24.51 2.46
CA GLY A 23 -15.37 -25.75 1.93
C GLY A 23 -14.00 -25.57 1.29
N VAL A 24 -13.78 -24.48 0.55
CA VAL A 24 -12.46 -24.17 -0.03
C VAL A 24 -11.37 -23.99 1.03
N ILE A 25 -11.60 -23.19 2.07
CA ILE A 25 -10.60 -22.99 3.13
C ILE A 25 -10.39 -24.28 3.93
N GLU A 26 -11.46 -25.00 4.18
CA GLU A 26 -11.47 -26.28 4.86
C GLU A 26 -10.63 -27.35 4.14
N ASP A 27 -10.86 -27.53 2.84
CA ASP A 27 -10.12 -28.46 2.00
C ASP A 27 -8.67 -28.02 1.82
N PHE A 28 -8.44 -26.71 1.69
CA PHE A 28 -7.09 -26.16 1.60
C PHE A 28 -6.28 -26.46 2.87
N PHE A 29 -6.84 -26.24 4.06
CA PHE A 29 -6.17 -26.58 5.32
C PHE A 29 -5.99 -28.08 5.52
N ALA A 30 -6.98 -28.89 5.15
CA ALA A 30 -6.89 -30.34 5.19
C ALA A 30 -5.79 -30.86 4.24
N MET A 31 -5.64 -30.26 3.06
CA MET A 31 -4.58 -30.58 2.13
C MET A 31 -3.21 -30.22 2.71
N LEU A 32 -3.04 -29.00 3.22
CA LEU A 32 -1.76 -28.53 3.76
C LEU A 32 -1.31 -29.31 5.02
N SER A 33 -2.24 -29.88 5.78
CA SER A 33 -1.93 -30.66 6.99
C SER A 33 -1.57 -32.13 6.73
N ARG A 34 -1.64 -32.59 5.46
CA ARG A 34 -1.32 -33.99 5.09
C ARG A 34 0.12 -34.36 5.47
N PRO A 35 0.34 -35.41 6.30
CA PRO A 35 1.68 -35.76 6.80
C PRO A 35 2.72 -36.02 5.72
N HIS A 36 2.33 -36.62 4.59
CA HIS A 36 3.25 -36.98 3.50
C HIS A 36 3.81 -35.76 2.75
N LEU A 37 3.17 -34.59 2.83
CA LEU A 37 3.67 -33.36 2.22
C LEU A 37 4.84 -32.73 2.99
N LYS A 38 5.06 -33.16 4.25
CA LYS A 38 6.12 -32.64 5.14
C LYS A 38 6.15 -31.11 5.24
N LEU A 39 4.99 -30.47 5.11
CA LEU A 39 4.86 -29.02 5.23
C LEU A 39 4.87 -28.58 6.70
N PRO A 40 5.27 -27.32 7.00
CA PRO A 40 5.15 -26.80 8.34
C PRO A 40 3.69 -26.79 8.82
N LYS A 41 3.43 -27.22 10.05
CA LYS A 41 2.10 -27.22 10.70
C LYS A 41 1.51 -25.83 10.98
N VAL A 42 2.23 -24.77 10.66
CA VAL A 42 1.81 -23.38 10.88
C VAL A 42 1.72 -22.66 9.55
N PHE A 43 0.60 -22.02 9.30
CA PHE A 43 0.32 -21.22 8.12
C PHE A 43 0.22 -19.74 8.48
N VAL A 44 0.93 -18.89 7.75
CA VAL A 44 1.08 -17.46 8.05
C VAL A 44 0.61 -16.63 6.87
N LEU A 45 -0.42 -15.82 7.11
CA LEU A 45 -1.00 -14.89 6.17
C LEU A 45 -0.69 -13.43 6.58
N PRO A 46 0.36 -12.82 6.01
CA PRO A 46 0.73 -11.44 6.30
C PRO A 46 -0.17 -10.42 5.60
N ASP A 47 -0.23 -9.20 6.15
CA ASP A 47 -0.82 -8.02 5.49
C ASP A 47 -2.28 -8.21 5.03
N ILE A 48 -3.09 -8.86 5.87
CA ILE A 48 -4.54 -9.08 5.67
C ILE A 48 -5.35 -7.97 6.32
N ARG A 49 -6.44 -7.56 5.65
CA ARG A 49 -7.54 -6.77 6.25
C ARG A 49 -8.28 -7.61 7.27
N LEU A 50 -8.12 -7.27 8.55
CA LEU A 50 -8.68 -8.01 9.68
C LEU A 50 -10.19 -7.80 9.82
N ASP A 51 -10.73 -6.73 9.23
CA ASP A 51 -12.16 -6.44 9.16
C ASP A 51 -12.81 -6.94 7.86
N GLY A 52 -12.08 -7.73 7.06
CA GLY A 52 -12.55 -8.25 5.78
C GLY A 52 -13.19 -9.64 5.87
N PRO A 53 -13.99 -10.03 4.86
CA PRO A 53 -14.73 -11.30 4.85
C PRO A 53 -13.82 -12.53 4.97
N VAL A 54 -12.64 -12.50 4.35
CA VAL A 54 -11.67 -13.60 4.43
C VAL A 54 -11.11 -13.76 5.86
N ALA A 55 -10.90 -12.67 6.60
CA ALA A 55 -10.44 -12.76 7.99
C ALA A 55 -11.52 -13.38 8.89
N SER A 56 -12.77 -12.98 8.70
CA SER A 56 -13.93 -13.57 9.39
C SER A 56 -14.07 -15.06 9.06
N LEU A 57 -13.99 -15.42 7.78
CA LEU A 57 -14.04 -16.81 7.31
C LEU A 57 -12.96 -17.69 7.96
N LEU A 58 -11.72 -17.20 7.98
CA LEU A 58 -10.59 -17.92 8.59
C LEU A 58 -10.79 -18.10 10.11
N ALA A 59 -11.37 -17.11 10.79
CA ALA A 59 -11.73 -17.22 12.21
C ALA A 59 -12.80 -18.28 12.45
N THR A 60 -13.87 -18.27 11.65
CA THR A 60 -14.96 -19.27 11.74
C THR A 60 -14.46 -20.69 11.50
N VAL A 61 -13.65 -20.91 10.44
CA VAL A 61 -13.09 -22.23 10.16
C VAL A 61 -12.13 -22.68 11.27
N ALA A 62 -11.29 -21.77 11.78
CA ALA A 62 -10.38 -22.10 12.87
C ALA A 62 -11.13 -22.51 14.14
N GLU A 63 -12.17 -21.76 14.52
CA GLU A 63 -13.01 -22.08 15.67
C GLU A 63 -13.71 -23.43 15.51
N THR A 64 -14.37 -23.65 14.37
CA THR A 64 -15.12 -24.88 14.07
C THR A 64 -14.22 -26.12 14.11
N ARG A 65 -12.97 -25.99 13.66
CA ARG A 65 -12.00 -27.10 13.62
C ARG A 65 -11.08 -27.18 14.84
N GLY A 66 -11.28 -26.33 15.85
CA GLY A 66 -10.42 -26.29 17.04
C GLY A 66 -8.96 -25.95 16.72
N LEU A 67 -8.73 -25.14 15.68
CA LEU A 67 -7.41 -24.69 15.25
C LEU A 67 -7.02 -23.40 15.97
N THR A 68 -5.76 -23.31 16.36
CA THR A 68 -5.21 -22.07 16.92
C THR A 68 -5.10 -21.00 15.84
N LEU A 69 -5.78 -19.87 16.04
CA LEU A 69 -5.62 -18.65 15.24
C LEU A 69 -5.06 -17.53 16.13
N VAL A 70 -3.91 -16.98 15.76
CA VAL A 70 -3.29 -15.83 16.44
C VAL A 70 -3.13 -14.69 15.47
N THR A 71 -3.55 -13.48 15.87
CA THR A 71 -3.27 -12.27 15.11
C THR A 71 -2.05 -11.55 15.68
N THR A 72 -1.09 -11.20 14.83
CA THR A 72 0.13 -10.46 15.22
C THR A 72 0.41 -9.27 14.29
N GLY A 73 1.16 -8.29 14.81
CA GLY A 73 1.54 -7.09 14.08
C GLY A 73 0.36 -6.31 13.51
N LYS A 74 -0.69 -6.15 14.33
CA LYS A 74 -1.85 -5.31 14.03
C LYS A 74 -1.42 -3.87 13.85
N ALA A 75 -2.03 -3.19 12.88
CA ALA A 75 -1.87 -1.76 12.70
C ALA A 75 -3.08 -1.17 11.97
N GLU A 76 -3.34 0.10 12.23
CA GLU A 76 -4.36 0.87 11.53
C GLU A 76 -3.77 1.50 10.26
N ARG A 77 -4.30 1.09 9.10
CA ARG A 77 -3.88 1.65 7.82
C ARG A 77 -4.83 2.78 7.41
N PRO A 78 -4.31 3.97 7.03
CA PRO A 78 -5.13 5.02 6.45
C PRO A 78 -5.79 4.55 5.14
N MET A 79 -7.08 4.75 5.02
CA MET A 79 -7.83 4.53 3.78
C MET A 79 -8.69 5.77 3.50
N LEU A 80 -9.13 5.93 2.26
CA LEU A 80 -10.05 6.98 1.83
C LEU A 80 -11.38 6.35 1.48
N GLU A 81 -12.44 6.70 2.20
CA GLU A 81 -13.81 6.24 1.96
C GLU A 81 -14.75 7.27 2.59
N SER A 82 -15.34 8.15 1.79
CA SER A 82 -16.18 9.24 2.28
C SER A 82 -17.22 9.66 1.26
N GLY A 83 -18.38 10.10 1.74
CA GLY A 83 -19.40 10.74 0.90
C GLY A 83 -19.20 12.26 0.73
N LEU A 84 -18.14 12.83 1.31
CA LEU A 84 -17.77 14.23 1.13
C LEU A 84 -17.05 14.43 -0.20
N ASP A 85 -17.25 15.60 -0.83
CA ASP A 85 -16.37 16.02 -1.91
C ASP A 85 -14.92 16.24 -1.44
N GLY A 86 -13.98 16.26 -2.38
CA GLY A 86 -12.56 16.35 -2.06
C GLY A 86 -12.15 17.57 -1.23
N GLU A 87 -12.74 18.75 -1.47
CA GLU A 87 -12.39 19.96 -0.71
C GLU A 87 -12.97 19.93 0.71
N ALA A 88 -14.23 19.54 0.84
CA ALA A 88 -14.91 19.37 2.13
C ALA A 88 -14.17 18.34 2.98
N TYR A 89 -13.80 17.19 2.40
CA TYR A 89 -13.05 16.15 3.07
C TYR A 89 -11.68 16.65 3.56
N LEU A 90 -10.87 17.26 2.68
CA LEU A 90 -9.54 17.76 3.03
C LEU A 90 -9.58 18.87 4.10
N LYS A 91 -10.61 19.72 4.07
CA LYS A 91 -10.83 20.75 5.08
C LYS A 91 -11.21 20.16 6.44
N ALA A 92 -11.94 19.05 6.46
CA ALA A 92 -12.32 18.34 7.67
C ALA A 92 -11.16 17.50 8.24
N SER A 93 -10.38 16.83 7.39
CA SER A 93 -9.30 15.94 7.82
C SER A 93 -8.04 16.69 8.26
N LEU A 94 -7.73 17.83 7.62
CA LEU A 94 -6.53 18.61 7.92
C LEU A 94 -6.78 19.69 8.98
N ARG A 95 -5.80 19.87 9.86
CA ARG A 95 -5.73 21.06 10.72
C ARG A 95 -5.65 22.32 9.86
N SER A 96 -6.33 23.40 10.27
CA SER A 96 -6.45 24.64 9.49
C SER A 96 -5.12 25.28 9.07
N HIS A 97 -4.04 25.10 9.85
CA HIS A 97 -2.71 25.58 9.45
C HIS A 97 -2.09 24.73 8.34
N HIS A 98 -2.22 23.40 8.36
CA HIS A 98 -1.74 22.52 7.29
C HIS A 98 -2.52 22.74 6.00
N TYR A 99 -3.85 22.87 6.08
CA TYR A 99 -4.68 23.14 4.91
C TYR A 99 -4.26 24.45 4.22
N ARG A 100 -4.06 25.53 5.00
CA ARG A 100 -3.54 26.81 4.48
C ARG A 100 -2.12 26.67 3.91
N GLU A 101 -1.28 25.89 4.57
CA GLU A 101 0.11 25.67 4.14
C GLU A 101 0.17 24.97 2.79
N PHE A 102 -0.53 23.87 2.58
CA PHE A 102 -0.50 23.17 1.29
C PHE A 102 -1.05 24.02 0.15
N ARG A 103 -2.08 24.85 0.41
CA ARG A 103 -2.56 25.84 -0.56
C ARG A 103 -1.52 26.92 -0.86
N ARG A 104 -0.71 27.32 0.11
CA ARG A 104 0.42 28.23 -0.09
C ARG A 104 1.52 27.59 -0.91
N LEU A 105 1.91 26.34 -0.59
CA LEU A 105 2.93 25.60 -1.34
C LEU A 105 2.51 25.35 -2.79
N LYS A 106 1.26 24.96 -3.04
CA LYS A 106 0.72 24.80 -4.41
C LYS A 106 0.83 26.09 -5.22
N ARG A 107 0.45 27.24 -4.64
CA ARG A 107 0.58 28.54 -5.32
C ARG A 107 2.04 28.89 -5.61
N ARG A 108 2.92 28.79 -4.62
CA ARG A 108 4.35 29.07 -4.82
C ARG A 108 5.01 28.17 -5.86
N LEU A 109 4.56 26.92 -5.96
CA LEU A 109 5.04 25.99 -6.97
C LEU A 109 4.52 26.36 -8.37
N ALA A 110 3.27 26.84 -8.47
CA ALA A 110 2.70 27.37 -9.70
C ALA A 110 3.29 28.72 -10.13
N ASP A 111 3.87 29.49 -9.21
CA ASP A 111 4.62 30.71 -9.55
C ASP A 111 5.91 30.42 -10.34
N LEU A 112 6.40 29.17 -10.31
CA LEU A 112 7.59 28.75 -11.06
C LEU A 112 7.30 28.36 -12.52
N GLY A 113 6.05 28.11 -12.88
CA GLY A 113 5.66 27.60 -14.20
C GLY A 113 4.27 26.97 -14.23
N ARG A 114 3.87 26.39 -15.37
CA ARG A 114 2.56 25.75 -15.55
C ARG A 114 2.47 24.46 -14.73
N LEU A 115 1.76 24.53 -13.60
CA LEU A 115 1.52 23.42 -12.70
C LEU A 115 0.20 22.70 -13.02
N GLU A 116 0.28 21.44 -13.42
CA GLU A 116 -0.89 20.64 -13.84
C GLU A 116 -0.93 19.27 -13.15
N HIS A 117 -2.15 18.79 -12.87
CA HIS A 117 -2.38 17.41 -12.47
C HIS A 117 -2.95 16.64 -13.66
N VAL A 118 -2.26 15.55 -14.04
CA VAL A 118 -2.61 14.73 -15.19
C VAL A 118 -2.77 13.29 -14.74
N VAL A 119 -3.79 12.60 -15.26
CA VAL A 119 -4.05 11.18 -15.01
C VAL A 119 -3.90 10.42 -16.31
N ALA A 120 -2.87 9.58 -16.42
CA ALA A 120 -2.75 8.65 -17.52
C ALA A 120 -3.73 7.49 -17.35
N ARG A 121 -4.54 7.25 -18.39
CA ARG A 121 -5.46 6.11 -18.53
C ARG A 121 -5.23 5.45 -19.90
N GLY A 122 -5.46 4.14 -19.98
CA GLY A 122 -5.33 3.33 -21.18
C GLY A 122 -3.87 3.01 -21.58
N PRO A 123 -3.65 1.98 -22.42
CA PRO A 123 -2.32 1.42 -22.66
C PRO A 123 -1.29 2.42 -23.22
N ALA A 124 -1.70 3.30 -24.14
CA ALA A 124 -0.79 4.25 -24.80
C ALA A 124 -0.23 5.29 -23.81
N ASN A 125 -1.11 5.95 -23.04
CA ASN A 125 -0.68 6.97 -22.08
C ASN A 125 0.10 6.36 -20.91
N ILE A 126 -0.33 5.19 -20.44
CA ILE A 126 0.33 4.47 -19.36
C ILE A 126 1.77 4.09 -19.74
N ARG A 127 2.00 3.66 -20.99
CA ARG A 127 3.35 3.33 -21.50
C ARG A 127 4.32 4.51 -21.38
N HIS A 128 3.86 5.73 -21.63
CA HIS A 128 4.71 6.92 -21.46
C HIS A 128 4.84 7.34 -19.99
N ALA A 129 3.75 7.27 -19.23
CA ALA A 129 3.73 7.67 -17.83
C ALA A 129 4.60 6.77 -16.92
N ILE A 130 4.68 5.46 -17.20
CA ILE A 130 5.53 4.54 -16.43
C ILE A 130 7.01 4.84 -16.63
N GLU A 131 7.46 5.21 -17.83
CA GLU A 131 8.86 5.59 -18.05
C GLU A 131 9.19 6.90 -17.30
N ARG A 132 8.29 7.89 -17.33
CA ARG A 132 8.44 9.13 -16.54
C ARG A 132 8.54 8.84 -15.05
N PHE A 133 7.71 7.93 -14.52
CA PHE A 133 7.78 7.46 -13.15
C PHE A 133 9.13 6.81 -12.83
N LEU A 134 9.60 5.88 -13.66
CA LEU A 134 10.85 5.15 -13.44
C LEU A 134 12.06 6.09 -13.46
N THR A 135 12.11 7.04 -14.39
CA THR A 135 13.14 8.09 -14.44
C THR A 135 13.12 8.93 -13.16
N LEU A 136 11.94 9.37 -12.72
CA LEU A 136 11.79 10.16 -11.49
C LEU A 136 12.21 9.37 -10.24
N GLU A 137 11.83 8.09 -10.15
CA GLU A 137 12.18 7.23 -9.01
C GLU A 137 13.68 6.95 -8.94
N ALA A 138 14.33 6.76 -10.10
CA ALA A 138 15.77 6.56 -10.20
C ALA A 138 16.58 7.80 -9.78
N ALA A 139 16.06 9.01 -10.03
CA ALA A 139 16.72 10.26 -9.66
C ALA A 139 16.60 10.62 -8.16
N GLY A 140 15.55 10.13 -7.47
CA GLY A 140 15.26 10.47 -6.07
C GLY A 140 16.02 9.66 -5.01
N TRP A 141 15.60 9.78 -3.74
CA TRP A 141 16.18 9.10 -2.57
C TRP A 141 16.23 7.58 -2.72
N LYS A 142 15.22 6.99 -3.36
CA LYS A 142 15.18 5.54 -3.61
C LYS A 142 16.26 5.11 -4.60
N GLY A 143 16.62 5.99 -5.53
CA GLY A 143 17.76 5.84 -6.42
C GLY A 143 19.06 5.76 -5.64
N ARG A 144 19.29 6.75 -4.76
CA ARG A 144 20.49 6.82 -3.92
C ARG A 144 20.58 5.68 -2.89
N GLU A 145 19.45 5.16 -2.44
CA GLU A 145 19.36 4.02 -1.52
C GLU A 145 19.37 2.65 -2.22
N ARG A 146 19.48 2.59 -3.56
CA ARG A 146 19.36 1.35 -4.36
C ARG A 146 18.08 0.56 -4.13
N THR A 147 17.00 1.25 -3.74
CA THR A 147 15.68 0.64 -3.50
C THR A 147 14.63 1.02 -4.55
N ALA A 148 14.98 1.92 -5.49
CA ALA A 148 14.15 2.24 -6.64
C ALA A 148 13.92 0.99 -7.50
N MET A 149 12.71 0.85 -8.04
CA MET A 149 12.38 -0.24 -8.96
C MET A 149 13.21 -0.16 -10.23
N ALA A 150 13.54 1.05 -10.67
CA ALA A 150 14.37 1.31 -11.83
C ALA A 150 15.83 0.84 -11.72
N ILE A 151 16.36 0.64 -10.50
CA ILE A 151 17.77 0.26 -10.29
C ILE A 151 18.03 -1.22 -10.55
N ASP A 152 17.02 -2.06 -10.40
CA ASP A 152 17.09 -3.48 -10.70
C ASP A 152 16.34 -3.73 -12.01
N ARG A 153 17.08 -4.14 -13.04
CA ARG A 153 16.51 -4.40 -14.38
C ARG A 153 15.31 -5.34 -14.35
N TYR A 154 15.30 -6.32 -13.44
CA TYR A 154 14.21 -7.29 -13.33
C TYR A 154 12.97 -6.67 -12.68
N ARG A 155 13.16 -5.79 -11.68
CA ARG A 155 12.06 -5.05 -11.06
C ARG A 155 11.45 -4.04 -12.01
N ALA A 156 12.27 -3.36 -12.81
CA ALA A 156 11.81 -2.43 -13.83
C ALA A 156 11.01 -3.15 -14.93
N ALA A 157 11.50 -4.30 -15.42
CA ALA A 157 10.79 -5.13 -16.38
C ALA A 157 9.45 -5.64 -15.82
N PHE A 158 9.44 -6.14 -14.58
CA PHE A 158 8.22 -6.53 -13.88
C PHE A 158 7.23 -5.37 -13.75
N ALA A 159 7.70 -4.16 -13.39
CA ALA A 159 6.84 -2.99 -13.24
C ALA A 159 6.13 -2.64 -14.55
N ARG A 160 6.89 -2.58 -15.64
CA ARG A 160 6.37 -2.29 -16.98
C ARG A 160 5.32 -3.31 -17.39
N GLU A 161 5.65 -4.59 -17.26
CA GLU A 161 4.74 -5.68 -17.64
C GLU A 161 3.45 -5.65 -16.83
N ALA A 162 3.54 -5.52 -15.50
CA ALA A 162 2.38 -5.47 -14.61
C ALA A 162 1.49 -4.26 -14.94
N VAL A 163 2.08 -3.08 -15.07
CA VAL A 163 1.37 -1.83 -15.35
C VAL A 163 0.73 -1.86 -16.75
N HIS A 164 1.41 -2.40 -17.76
CA HIS A 164 0.85 -2.53 -19.11
C HIS A 164 -0.34 -3.48 -19.15
N ARG A 165 -0.22 -4.69 -18.58
CA ARG A 165 -1.31 -5.68 -18.57
C ARG A 165 -2.53 -5.18 -17.81
N LEU A 166 -2.33 -4.49 -16.69
CA LEU A 166 -3.44 -3.89 -15.94
C LEU A 166 -4.07 -2.72 -16.69
N ALA A 167 -3.30 -1.95 -17.45
CA ALA A 167 -3.83 -0.87 -18.27
C ALA A 167 -4.68 -1.34 -19.46
N GLU A 168 -4.41 -2.54 -20.01
CA GLU A 168 -5.24 -3.16 -21.06
C GLU A 168 -6.66 -3.48 -20.56
N GLN A 169 -6.83 -3.66 -19.25
CA GLN A 169 -8.11 -3.93 -18.60
C GLN A 169 -8.67 -2.69 -17.87
N ASP A 170 -8.07 -1.51 -18.09
CA ASP A 170 -8.43 -0.25 -17.42
C ASP A 170 -8.23 -0.24 -15.88
N LEU A 171 -7.44 -1.20 -15.36
CA LEU A 171 -7.15 -1.39 -13.94
C LEU A 171 -5.94 -0.59 -13.43
N CYS A 172 -5.40 0.31 -14.25
CA CYS A 172 -4.23 1.13 -13.88
C CYS A 172 -4.45 2.62 -14.19
N ARG A 173 -4.02 3.45 -13.24
CA ARG A 173 -3.92 4.91 -13.35
C ARG A 173 -2.51 5.33 -12.97
N ILE A 174 -1.94 6.30 -13.68
CA ILE A 174 -0.74 7.00 -13.23
C ILE A 174 -1.06 8.48 -13.08
N HIS A 175 -1.11 8.95 -11.84
CA HIS A 175 -1.28 10.36 -11.52
C HIS A 175 0.08 11.04 -11.57
N SER A 176 0.13 12.21 -12.17
CA SER A 176 1.33 13.03 -12.29
C SER A 176 1.03 14.48 -11.93
N LEU A 177 1.93 15.09 -11.16
CA LEU A 177 2.01 16.54 -11.05
C LEU A 177 3.13 17.00 -11.98
N THR A 178 2.81 17.90 -12.92
CA THR A 178 3.75 18.40 -13.93
C THR A 178 3.99 19.89 -13.75
N LEU A 179 5.23 20.33 -13.95
CA LEU A 179 5.64 21.73 -13.99
C LEU A 179 6.30 21.99 -15.34
N ASP A 180 5.69 22.80 -16.19
CA ASP A 180 6.11 23.02 -17.59
C ASP A 180 6.38 21.67 -18.30
N ASP A 181 5.38 20.78 -18.26
CA ASP A 181 5.38 19.43 -18.83
C ASP A 181 6.38 18.41 -18.21
N ARG A 182 7.28 18.84 -17.32
CA ARG A 182 8.15 17.96 -16.55
C ARG A 182 7.39 17.32 -15.38
N THR A 183 7.42 15.99 -15.26
CA THR A 183 6.85 15.30 -14.08
C THR A 183 7.70 15.57 -12.85
N ILE A 184 7.10 16.18 -11.84
CA ILE A 184 7.74 16.50 -10.55
C ILE A 184 7.21 15.63 -9.40
N ALA A 185 6.05 14.99 -9.57
CA ALA A 185 5.59 13.91 -8.70
C ALA A 185 4.77 12.91 -9.51
N SER A 186 4.84 11.65 -9.15
CA SER A 186 4.07 10.59 -9.78
C SER A 186 3.61 9.53 -8.78
N LEU A 187 2.40 9.00 -9.01
CA LEU A 187 1.80 7.92 -8.25
C LEU A 187 1.16 6.91 -9.21
N ILE A 188 1.57 5.66 -9.12
CA ILE A 188 0.92 4.53 -9.78
C ILE A 188 -0.18 4.00 -8.85
N VAL A 189 -1.39 3.88 -9.39
CA VAL A 189 -2.57 3.37 -8.71
C VAL A 189 -3.13 2.20 -9.51
N PHE A 190 -3.46 1.11 -8.82
CA PHE A 190 -4.26 0.04 -9.40
C PHE A 190 -5.70 0.16 -8.92
N VAL A 191 -6.67 -0.08 -9.79
CA VAL A 191 -8.09 0.00 -9.47
C VAL A 191 -8.72 -1.32 -9.84
N GLU A 192 -9.34 -2.00 -8.88
CA GLU A 192 -9.97 -3.31 -9.08
C GLU A 192 -11.22 -3.37 -8.20
N ALA A 193 -12.35 -3.82 -8.74
CA ALA A 193 -13.62 -3.97 -8.02
C ALA A 193 -13.99 -2.78 -7.10
N GLY A 194 -13.82 -1.55 -7.59
CA GLY A 194 -14.13 -0.33 -6.82
C GLY A 194 -13.08 0.09 -5.80
N VAL A 195 -11.95 -0.63 -5.68
CA VAL A 195 -10.88 -0.32 -4.73
C VAL A 195 -9.65 0.18 -5.46
N ALA A 196 -9.20 1.38 -5.10
CA ALA A 196 -7.94 1.95 -5.57
C ALA A 196 -6.79 1.62 -4.60
N TYR A 197 -5.63 1.23 -5.12
CA TYR A 197 -4.44 0.87 -4.35
C TYR A 197 -3.27 1.77 -4.75
N THR A 198 -2.82 2.65 -3.83
CA THR A 198 -1.71 3.57 -4.13
C THR A 198 -0.37 2.85 -4.07
N TRP A 199 0.01 2.21 -5.18
CA TRP A 199 1.06 1.21 -5.25
C TRP A 199 2.48 1.77 -5.06
N LYS A 200 2.84 2.77 -5.85
CA LYS A 200 4.20 3.36 -5.83
C LYS A 200 4.16 4.85 -6.11
N THR A 201 4.92 5.61 -5.33
CA THR A 201 5.08 7.05 -5.50
C THR A 201 6.55 7.46 -5.64
N ALA A 202 6.79 8.50 -6.43
CA ALA A 202 8.08 9.16 -6.58
C ALA A 202 7.85 10.67 -6.72
N TYR A 203 8.83 11.47 -6.30
CA TYR A 203 8.79 12.93 -6.47
C TYR A 203 10.19 13.48 -6.66
N ASP A 204 10.24 14.69 -7.22
CA ASP A 204 11.46 15.44 -7.46
C ASP A 204 11.91 16.14 -6.18
N GLU A 205 13.04 15.71 -5.66
CA GLU A 205 13.56 16.19 -4.39
C GLU A 205 14.20 17.57 -4.45
N THR A 206 14.58 18.01 -5.65
CA THR A 206 15.05 19.39 -5.85
C THR A 206 13.93 20.39 -5.51
N LEU A 207 12.67 19.93 -5.56
CA LEU A 207 11.47 20.68 -5.22
C LEU A 207 10.88 20.26 -3.87
N ALA A 208 11.61 19.54 -3.01
CA ALA A 208 11.09 19.04 -1.74
C ALA A 208 10.53 20.13 -0.82
N ALA A 209 11.07 21.36 -0.91
CA ALA A 209 10.56 22.54 -0.18
C ALA A 209 9.08 22.86 -0.48
N TYR A 210 8.56 22.42 -1.63
CA TYR A 210 7.17 22.60 -2.05
C TYR A 210 6.27 21.40 -1.72
N SER A 211 6.83 20.31 -1.17
CA SER A 211 6.11 19.07 -0.86
C SER A 211 5.34 18.46 -2.05
N PRO A 212 5.94 18.28 -3.24
CA PRO A 212 5.24 17.87 -4.45
C PRO A 212 4.52 16.52 -4.32
N GLY A 213 5.08 15.55 -3.57
CA GLY A 213 4.40 14.28 -3.30
C GLY A 213 3.11 14.44 -2.48
N THR A 214 3.09 15.34 -1.50
CA THR A 214 1.87 15.64 -0.73
C THR A 214 0.85 16.39 -1.58
N LEU A 215 1.29 17.34 -2.41
CA LEU A 215 0.41 18.06 -3.33
C LEU A 215 -0.24 17.09 -4.33
N LEU A 216 0.53 16.15 -4.89
CA LEU A 216 -0.02 15.10 -5.75
C LEU A 216 -1.08 14.28 -5.01
N MET A 217 -0.82 13.84 -3.78
CA MET A 217 -1.78 13.06 -3.01
C MET A 217 -3.06 13.83 -2.67
N ILE A 218 -2.97 15.16 -2.51
CA ILE A 218 -4.14 16.03 -2.36
C ILE A 218 -5.00 15.98 -3.63
N GLU A 219 -4.39 16.09 -4.81
CA GLU A 219 -5.15 15.98 -6.08
C GLU A 219 -5.72 14.58 -6.31
N VAL A 220 -4.97 13.53 -5.95
CA VAL A 220 -5.45 12.14 -5.97
C VAL A 220 -6.65 11.96 -5.04
N THR A 221 -6.61 12.56 -3.84
CA THR A 221 -7.73 12.49 -2.88
C THR A 221 -9.00 13.08 -3.47
N ARG A 222 -8.90 14.26 -4.12
CA ARG A 222 -10.04 14.87 -4.82
C ARG A 222 -10.55 13.96 -5.94
N GLN A 223 -9.65 13.53 -6.82
CA GLN A 223 -10.03 12.73 -7.99
C GLN A 223 -10.64 11.38 -7.60
N HIS A 224 -10.16 10.72 -6.55
CA HIS A 224 -10.74 9.46 -6.08
C HIS A 224 -12.10 9.62 -5.41
N LEU A 225 -12.35 10.71 -4.68
CA LEU A 225 -13.68 10.96 -4.10
C LEU A 225 -14.72 11.35 -5.17
N ASP A 226 -14.27 11.94 -6.28
CA ASP A 226 -15.13 12.33 -7.40
C ASP A 226 -15.28 11.21 -8.47
N ASP A 227 -14.46 10.16 -8.46
CA ASP A 227 -14.50 9.07 -9.46
C ASP A 227 -15.51 7.98 -9.05
N PRO A 228 -16.62 7.80 -9.79
CA PRO A 228 -17.65 6.82 -9.44
C PRO A 228 -17.16 5.37 -9.53
N ASN A 229 -15.99 5.12 -10.15
CA ASN A 229 -15.38 3.79 -10.20
C ASN A 229 -14.52 3.49 -8.97
N VAL A 230 -14.37 4.44 -8.03
CA VAL A 230 -13.57 4.29 -6.82
C VAL A 230 -14.48 4.46 -5.61
N MET A 231 -14.84 3.35 -4.97
CA MET A 231 -15.60 3.34 -3.72
C MET A 231 -14.69 3.60 -2.51
N MET A 232 -13.46 3.08 -2.57
CA MET A 232 -12.48 3.28 -1.50
C MET A 232 -11.04 3.27 -2.03
N THR A 233 -10.13 3.91 -1.32
CA THR A 233 -8.69 3.85 -1.61
C THR A 233 -7.89 3.30 -0.43
N ASP A 234 -7.12 2.23 -0.66
CA ASP A 234 -6.10 1.76 0.26
C ASP A 234 -4.79 2.53 -0.01
N SER A 235 -4.23 3.16 1.03
CA SER A 235 -2.97 3.89 0.94
C SER A 235 -1.76 2.98 0.67
N CYS A 236 -1.90 1.66 0.87
CA CYS A 236 -0.83 0.68 0.89
C CYS A 236 0.36 1.10 1.78
N ALA A 237 0.15 2.09 2.64
CA ALA A 237 1.20 2.76 3.35
C ALA A 237 1.57 1.94 4.57
N VAL A 238 2.81 2.10 5.01
CA VAL A 238 3.20 1.63 6.32
C VAL A 238 2.36 2.33 7.39
N PRO A 239 2.10 1.67 8.53
CA PRO A 239 1.46 2.32 9.67
C PRO A 239 2.16 3.64 10.03
N ASP A 240 1.37 4.62 10.44
CA ASP A 240 1.81 5.98 10.83
C ASP A 240 2.56 6.76 9.74
N HIS A 241 2.29 6.48 8.46
CA HIS A 241 2.88 7.25 7.38
C HIS A 241 2.49 8.73 7.49
N PRO A 242 3.46 9.66 7.66
CA PRO A 242 3.20 11.02 8.15
C PRO A 242 2.33 11.87 7.22
N VAL A 243 2.26 11.54 5.93
CA VAL A 243 1.37 12.20 4.97
C VAL A 243 -0.02 11.56 4.97
N MET A 244 -0.12 10.26 4.67
CA MET A 244 -1.40 9.52 4.60
C MET A 244 -2.21 9.59 5.89
N SER A 245 -1.57 9.38 7.06
CA SER A 245 -2.24 9.45 8.37
C SER A 245 -2.78 10.85 8.70
N ARG A 246 -2.35 11.90 7.98
CA ARG A 246 -2.89 13.26 8.13
C ARG A 246 -3.94 13.58 7.09
N LEU A 247 -3.75 13.15 5.84
CA LEU A 247 -4.68 13.45 4.75
C LEU A 247 -5.98 12.66 4.89
N TRP A 248 -5.89 11.40 5.29
CA TRP A 248 -7.03 10.50 5.34
C TRP A 248 -7.39 10.15 6.78
N THR A 249 -8.68 10.13 7.11
CA THR A 249 -9.22 9.91 8.46
C THR A 249 -9.58 8.46 8.72
N GLU A 250 -10.04 7.73 7.71
CA GLU A 250 -10.53 6.36 7.88
C GLU A 250 -9.36 5.43 8.21
N ARG A 251 -9.61 4.47 9.10
CA ARG A 251 -8.61 3.52 9.59
C ARG A 251 -9.17 2.11 9.43
N ARG A 252 -8.39 1.26 8.76
CA ARG A 252 -8.74 -0.14 8.55
C ARG A 252 -7.67 -1.03 9.19
N PRO A 253 -8.06 -2.03 10.00
CA PRO A 253 -7.11 -2.86 10.71
C PRO A 253 -6.45 -3.85 9.73
N ILE A 254 -5.12 -3.79 9.65
CA ILE A 254 -4.29 -4.74 8.90
C ILE A 254 -3.46 -5.55 9.89
N GLY A 255 -3.24 -6.83 9.61
CA GLY A 255 -2.38 -7.65 10.46
C GLY A 255 -1.86 -8.90 9.79
N THR A 256 -1.32 -9.79 10.60
CA THR A 256 -0.86 -11.12 10.18
C THR A 256 -1.63 -12.17 10.96
N LEU A 257 -2.30 -13.06 10.24
CA LEU A 257 -2.95 -14.22 10.82
C LEU A 257 -1.96 -15.39 10.81
N VAL A 258 -1.85 -16.07 11.96
CA VAL A 258 -1.01 -17.25 12.17
C VAL A 258 -1.93 -18.38 12.60
N ILE A 259 -1.99 -19.43 11.79
CA ILE A 259 -2.94 -20.53 11.93
C ILE A 259 -2.17 -21.82 12.16
N GLY A 260 -2.50 -22.55 13.23
CA GLY A 260 -2.12 -23.95 13.37
C GLY A 260 -2.99 -24.79 12.44
N LEU A 261 -2.38 -25.54 11.52
CA LEU A 261 -3.11 -26.38 10.55
C LEU A 261 -3.67 -27.67 11.18
N THR A 262 -3.34 -27.92 12.45
CA THR A 262 -3.83 -29.05 13.26
C THR A 262 -4.07 -28.56 14.70
N PRO A 263 -4.98 -29.19 15.47
CA PRO A 263 -5.24 -28.79 16.86
C PRO A 263 -4.00 -28.87 17.79
N ASP A 264 -3.09 -29.81 17.54
CA ASP A 264 -1.84 -29.99 18.31
C ASP A 264 -0.77 -28.93 17.98
N ALA A 265 -0.99 -28.05 17.00
CA ALA A 265 -0.03 -27.03 16.59
C ALA A 265 -0.09 -25.72 17.40
N ASP A 266 -0.88 -25.63 18.47
CA ASP A 266 -1.09 -24.41 19.25
C ASP A 266 0.21 -23.72 19.68
N ARG A 267 1.10 -24.47 20.34
CA ARG A 267 2.39 -23.95 20.82
C ARG A 267 3.24 -23.41 19.67
N LEU A 268 3.26 -24.10 18.53
CA LEU A 268 4.02 -23.69 17.34
C LEU A 268 3.44 -22.41 16.73
N ALA A 269 2.11 -22.31 16.62
CA ALA A 269 1.43 -21.12 16.09
C ALA A 269 1.71 -19.89 16.97
N ARG A 270 1.58 -20.02 18.29
CA ARG A 270 1.88 -18.93 19.24
C ARG A 270 3.35 -18.52 19.19
N GLN A 271 4.27 -19.49 19.14
CA GLN A 271 5.71 -19.20 19.02
C GLN A 271 6.04 -18.45 17.73
N ALA A 272 5.47 -18.89 16.59
CA ALA A 272 5.65 -18.22 15.31
C ALA A 272 5.09 -16.78 15.33
N ALA A 273 3.91 -16.56 15.94
CA ALA A 273 3.32 -15.24 16.08
C ALA A 273 4.19 -14.29 16.92
N SER A 274 4.76 -14.77 18.03
CA SER A 274 5.68 -14.00 18.87
C SER A 274 6.98 -13.66 18.15
N GLN A 275 7.57 -14.60 17.41
CA GLN A 275 8.78 -14.35 16.62
C GLN A 275 8.53 -13.31 15.52
N LEU A 276 7.39 -13.38 14.83
CA LEU A 276 7.00 -12.41 13.81
C LEU A 276 6.77 -11.02 14.40
N HIS A 277 6.18 -10.93 15.61
CA HIS A 277 6.01 -9.68 16.33
C HIS A 277 7.35 -9.02 16.64
N LEU A 278 8.25 -9.75 17.31
CA LEU A 278 9.59 -9.27 17.67
C LEU A 278 10.39 -8.83 16.43
N TYR A 279 10.34 -9.60 15.35
CA TYR A 279 11.03 -9.25 14.10
C TYR A 279 10.50 -7.93 13.51
N ARG A 280 9.18 -7.71 13.53
CA ARG A 280 8.57 -6.46 13.07
C ARG A 280 8.96 -5.27 13.94
N GLU A 281 8.91 -5.41 15.27
CA GLU A 281 9.30 -4.35 16.20
C GLU A 281 10.77 -3.98 16.02
N THR A 282 11.66 -4.97 15.94
CA THR A 282 13.09 -4.75 15.71
C THR A 282 13.33 -4.00 14.40
N ARG A 283 12.64 -4.39 13.31
CA ARG A 283 12.74 -3.71 12.01
C ARG A 283 12.19 -2.28 12.06
N ASN A 284 11.08 -2.05 12.77
CA ASN A 284 10.51 -0.73 12.96
C ASN A 284 11.45 0.19 13.75
N MET A 285 12.05 -0.31 14.84
CA MET A 285 13.06 0.42 15.62
C MET A 285 14.27 0.78 14.75
N ALA A 286 14.81 -0.19 14.00
CA ALA A 286 15.94 0.06 13.10
C ALA A 286 15.61 1.13 12.05
N ARG A 287 14.39 1.14 11.51
CA ARG A 287 13.92 2.17 10.57
C ARG A 287 13.85 3.55 11.24
N LEU A 288 13.28 3.64 12.45
CA LEU A 288 13.17 4.90 13.20
C LEU A 288 14.54 5.47 13.55
N LEU A 289 15.47 4.62 14.00
CA LEU A 289 16.86 5.02 14.28
C LEU A 289 17.57 5.53 13.02
N ARG A 290 17.45 4.81 11.89
CA ARG A 290 17.99 5.24 10.60
C ARG A 290 17.45 6.61 10.18
N ASN A 291 16.14 6.83 10.31
CA ASN A 291 15.51 8.10 9.95
C ASN A 291 15.98 9.24 10.85
N ARG A 292 16.11 9.01 12.17
CA ARG A 292 16.67 9.98 13.12
C ARG A 292 18.13 10.33 12.79
N MET A 293 18.98 9.34 12.54
CA MET A 293 20.38 9.57 12.16
C MET A 293 20.48 10.39 10.86
N LYS A 294 19.66 10.10 9.84
CA LYS A 294 19.61 10.90 8.61
C LYS A 294 19.17 12.34 8.86
N SER A 295 18.18 12.56 9.72
CA SER A 295 17.73 13.93 10.07
C SER A 295 18.79 14.74 10.81
N LEU A 296 19.68 14.08 11.57
CA LEU A 296 20.79 14.72 12.26
C LEU A 296 21.96 15.01 11.32
N LEU A 297 22.23 14.11 10.37
CA LEU A 297 23.30 14.27 9.38
C LEU A 297 22.95 15.26 8.26
N GLY A 298 21.67 15.40 7.90
CA GLY A 298 21.18 16.38 6.91
C GLY A 298 20.99 17.80 7.44
N ARG A 299 21.41 18.07 8.69
CA ARG A 299 21.39 19.40 9.33
C ARG A 299 22.77 20.09 9.33
N ARG A 300 23.74 19.56 8.58
CA ARG A 300 25.07 20.16 8.36
C ARG A 300 25.22 20.63 6.93
#